data_AF-A0A4Y2DRL2-F1
#
_entry.id   AF-A0A4Y2DRL2-F1
#
_cell.length_a   1.000
_cell.length_b   1.000
_cell.length_c   1.000
_cell.angle_alpha   90.00
_cell.angle_beta   90.00
_cell.angle_gamma   90.00
#
_symmetry.space_group_name_H-M   'P 1'
#
loop_
_entity.id
_entity.type
_entity.pdbx_description
1 polymer ?
#
loop_
_entity_poly.entity_id
_entity_poly.type
_entity_poly.pdbx_seq_one_letter_code
_entity_poly.pdbx_strand_id
1 'polypeptide(L)'
;MLLWTYPPDTKSINQWYEKFKETGSVTDLPRSGRPSVSETIELVGQSFQRSPTKSTRQASCELQIPQTSLLRILHERLRLHAYKVQIVQDLQPNDCPRCAEFAIEILNRIDVKYLLKSHSLFR
;
A
#
# COMPACT_ATOMS: atom_id res chain seq x y z
N MET A 1 -21.70 11.70 -38.34
CA MET A 1 -20.54 12.60 -38.22
C MET A 1 -19.29 11.75 -38.41
N LEU A 2 -18.80 11.64 -39.65
CA LEU A 2 -17.62 10.83 -39.96
C LEU A 2 -16.38 11.70 -39.77
N LEU A 3 -15.52 11.34 -38.82
CA LEU A 3 -14.22 11.96 -38.61
C LEU A 3 -13.33 11.61 -39.81
N TRP A 4 -13.13 12.55 -40.73
CA TRP A 4 -12.06 12.43 -41.72
C TRP A 4 -10.73 12.63 -41.00
N THR A 5 -10.14 11.54 -40.52
CA THR A 5 -8.75 11.57 -40.07
C THR A 5 -7.86 11.63 -41.30
N TYR A 6 -7.11 12.72 -41.45
CA TYR A 6 -6.13 12.84 -42.52
C TYR A 6 -5.14 11.67 -42.46
N PRO A 7 -4.72 11.14 -43.63
CA PRO A 7 -3.74 10.06 -43.66
C PRO A 7 -2.44 10.50 -42.98
N PRO A 8 -1.79 9.62 -42.21
CA PRO A 8 -0.54 9.94 -41.55
C PRO A 8 0.55 10.30 -42.56
N ASP A 9 1.47 11.17 -42.16
CA ASP A 9 2.60 11.56 -43.00
C ASP A 9 3.49 10.35 -43.33
N THR A 10 4.03 10.36 -44.54
CA THR A 10 4.97 9.34 -45.06
C THR A 10 6.15 9.11 -44.12
N LYS A 11 6.63 10.15 -43.43
CA LYS A 11 7.71 10.02 -42.44
C LYS A 11 7.29 9.19 -41.23
N SER A 12 6.08 9.40 -40.71
CA SER A 12 5.55 8.64 -39.58
C SER A 12 5.35 7.17 -39.95
N ILE A 13 4.88 6.90 -41.17
CA ILE A 13 4.73 5.53 -41.69
C ILE A 13 6.09 4.83 -41.77
N ASN A 14 7.11 5.48 -42.33
CA ASN A 14 8.45 4.90 -42.42
C ASN A 14 9.08 4.67 -41.05
N GLN A 15 8.90 5.60 -40.09
CA GLN A 15 9.36 5.42 -38.72
C GLN A 15 8.71 4.22 -38.03
N TRP A 16 7.40 4.03 -38.20
CA TRP A 16 6.72 2.86 -37.66
C TRP A 16 7.18 1.56 -38.30
N TYR A 17 7.40 1.58 -39.62
CA TYR A 17 7.90 0.42 -40.36
C TYR A 17 9.29 0.00 -39.87
N GLU A 18 10.26 0.91 -39.78
CA GLU A 18 11.60 0.59 -39.28
C GLU A 18 11.55 0.12 -37.82
N LYS A 19 10.78 0.80 -36.96
CA LYS A 19 10.60 0.40 -35.55
C LYS A 19 10.01 -1.01 -35.42
N PHE A 20 9.03 -1.35 -36.27
CA PHE A 20 8.43 -2.68 -36.32
C PHE A 20 9.44 -3.73 -36.84
N LYS A 21 10.22 -3.40 -37.86
CA LYS A 21 11.25 -4.28 -38.41
C LYS A 21 12.35 -4.61 -37.39
N GLU A 22 12.73 -3.64 -36.57
CA GLU A 22 13.76 -3.80 -35.53
C GLU A 22 13.24 -4.51 -34.27
N THR A 23 12.05 -4.14 -33.79
CA THR A 23 11.56 -4.54 -32.44
C THR A 23 10.39 -5.53 -32.49
N GLY A 24 9.77 -5.75 -33.66
CA GLY A 24 8.55 -6.54 -33.82
C GLY A 24 7.27 -5.86 -33.32
N SER A 25 7.34 -4.59 -32.91
CA SER A 25 6.22 -3.82 -32.37
C SER A 25 6.33 -2.33 -32.70
N VAL A 26 5.18 -1.67 -32.89
CA VAL A 26 5.08 -0.22 -33.05
C VAL A 26 4.84 0.49 -31.70
N THR A 27 4.60 -0.26 -30.62
CA THR A 27 4.29 0.29 -29.28
C THR A 27 5.37 1.25 -28.80
N ASP A 28 4.97 2.36 -28.20
CA ASP A 28 5.89 3.30 -27.59
C ASP A 28 6.76 2.62 -26.53
N LEU A 29 8.05 2.98 -26.53
CA LEU A 29 8.94 2.59 -25.45
C LEU A 29 8.50 3.29 -24.15
N PRO A 30 8.80 2.69 -22.98
CA PRO A 30 8.61 3.37 -21.71
C PRO A 30 9.30 4.73 -21.76
N ARG A 31 8.53 5.80 -21.55
CA ARG A 31 9.10 7.15 -21.49
C ARG A 31 9.99 7.24 -20.25
N SER A 32 11.11 7.94 -20.37
CA SER A 32 11.89 8.33 -19.19
C SER A 32 11.00 9.18 -18.28
N GLY A 33 10.59 8.60 -17.16
CA GLY A 33 9.78 9.29 -16.16
C GLY A 33 10.60 10.33 -15.40
N ARG A 34 9.92 11.11 -14.54
CA ARG A 34 10.60 12.00 -13.59
C ARG A 34 11.57 11.18 -12.71
N PRO A 35 12.84 11.59 -12.56
CA PRO A 35 13.79 10.90 -11.70
C PRO A 35 13.24 10.75 -10.28
N SER A 36 13.35 9.54 -9.73
CA SER A 36 13.00 9.26 -8.34
C SER A 36 14.21 9.61 -7.48
N VAL A 37 14.05 10.49 -6.49
CA VAL A 37 15.12 10.78 -5.52
C VAL A 37 15.03 9.71 -4.43
N SER A 38 15.85 8.66 -4.50
CA SER A 38 15.83 7.52 -3.56
C SER A 38 16.18 7.95 -2.14
N GLU A 39 17.21 8.78 -1.99
CA GLU A 39 17.70 9.29 -0.70
C GLU A 39 16.59 10.03 0.09
N THR A 40 15.77 10.82 -0.60
CA THR A 40 14.64 11.53 0.02
C THR A 40 13.57 10.57 0.55
N ILE A 41 13.33 9.45 -0.14
CA ILE A 41 12.32 8.46 0.27
C ILE A 41 12.77 7.76 1.56
N GLU A 42 14.05 7.40 1.65
CA GLU A 42 14.62 6.75 2.84
C GLU A 42 14.58 7.68 4.05
N LEU A 43 14.96 8.96 3.88
CA LEU A 43 14.90 9.96 4.96
C LEU A 43 13.47 10.16 5.49
N VAL A 44 12.49 10.24 4.60
CA VAL A 44 11.07 10.32 4.99
C VAL A 44 10.67 9.05 5.73
N GLY A 45 11.02 7.87 5.22
CA GLY A 45 10.73 6.59 5.87
C GLY A 45 11.27 6.51 7.29
N GLN A 46 12.54 6.84 7.50
CA GLN A 46 13.17 6.84 8.82
C GLN A 46 12.53 7.85 9.78
N SER A 47 12.15 9.03 9.29
CA SER A 47 11.50 10.07 10.11
C SER A 47 10.17 9.60 10.70
N PHE A 48 9.34 8.94 9.89
CA PHE A 48 8.05 8.39 10.33
C PHE A 48 8.18 7.07 11.09
N GLN A 49 9.24 6.29 10.85
CA GLN A 49 9.54 5.12 11.68
C GLN A 49 9.92 5.53 13.10
N ARG A 50 10.70 6.62 13.26
CA ARG A 50 11.10 7.16 14.56
C ARG A 50 9.93 7.81 15.31
N SER A 51 9.01 8.44 14.60
CA SER A 51 7.83 9.08 15.17
C SER A 51 6.61 8.89 14.26
N PRO A 52 5.84 7.80 14.45
CA PRO A 52 4.70 7.47 13.60
C PRO A 52 3.55 8.49 13.69
N THR A 53 3.43 9.19 14.82
CA THR A 53 2.38 10.17 15.09
C THR A 53 2.72 11.58 14.61
N LYS A 54 3.92 11.78 14.04
CA LYS A 54 4.38 13.10 13.55
C LYS A 54 3.46 13.63 12.46
N SER A 55 3.14 14.92 12.51
CA SER A 55 2.33 15.55 11.48
C SER A 55 3.12 15.74 10.17
N THR A 56 2.43 15.69 9.03
CA THR A 56 3.06 15.95 7.73
C THR A 56 3.59 17.38 7.59
N ARG A 57 2.96 18.36 8.27
CA ARG A 57 3.46 19.73 8.34
C ARG A 57 4.80 19.81 9.07
N GLN A 58 4.88 19.18 10.25
CA GLN A 58 6.11 19.14 11.02
C GLN A 58 7.23 18.45 10.25
N ALA A 59 6.95 17.27 9.67
CA ALA A 59 7.93 16.54 8.87
C ALA A 59 8.40 17.34 7.64
N SER A 60 7.50 18.12 7.01
CA SER A 60 7.82 19.01 5.90
C SER A 60 8.82 20.10 6.31
N CYS A 61 8.61 20.73 7.47
CA CYS A 61 9.54 21.72 8.00
C CYS A 61 10.90 21.11 8.39
N GLU A 62 10.90 19.96 9.06
CA GLU A 62 12.14 19.29 9.52
C GLU A 62 13.00 18.81 8.34
N LEU A 63 12.38 18.23 7.32
CA LEU A 63 13.07 17.66 6.16
C LEU A 63 13.28 18.67 5.03
N GLN A 64 12.73 19.89 5.15
CA GLN A 64 12.73 20.91 4.10
C GLN A 64 12.13 20.41 2.76
N ILE A 65 11.15 19.52 2.84
CA ILE A 65 10.44 18.96 1.68
C ILE A 65 9.06 19.62 1.60
N PRO A 66 8.60 20.07 0.42
CA PRO A 66 7.23 20.56 0.27
C PRO A 66 6.20 19.52 0.74
N GLN A 67 5.20 19.95 1.51
CA GLN A 67 4.20 19.04 2.10
C GLN A 67 3.51 18.15 1.05
N THR A 68 3.24 18.65 -0.15
CA THR A 68 2.64 17.90 -1.26
C THR A 68 3.55 16.76 -1.77
N SER A 69 4.85 17.02 -1.89
CA SER A 69 5.85 16.01 -2.25
C SER A 69 5.96 14.95 -1.15
N LEU A 70 5.96 15.38 0.11
CA LEU A 70 6.02 14.49 1.27
C LEU A 70 4.79 13.56 1.30
N LEU A 71 3.59 14.09 1.07
CA LEU A 71 2.36 13.29 0.96
C LEU A 71 2.42 12.27 -0.19
N ARG A 72 2.94 12.65 -1.35
CA ARG A 72 3.15 11.73 -2.47
C ARG A 72 4.13 10.61 -2.11
N ILE A 73 5.24 10.93 -1.44
CA ILE A 73 6.20 9.93 -0.97
C ILE A 73 5.50 8.96 0.00
N LEU A 74 4.74 9.47 0.98
CA LEU A 74 4.03 8.63 1.95
C LEU A 74 3.04 7.68 1.27
N HIS A 75 2.16 8.18 0.38
CA HIS A 75 1.08 7.38 -0.20
C HIS A 75 1.48 6.55 -1.43
N GLU A 76 2.32 7.09 -2.32
CA GLU A 76 2.67 6.42 -3.59
C GLU A 76 3.89 5.50 -3.42
N ARG A 77 4.86 5.89 -2.59
CA ARG A 77 6.15 5.20 -2.48
C ARG A 77 6.24 4.31 -1.23
N LEU A 78 5.89 4.86 -0.06
CA LEU A 78 5.99 4.15 1.22
C LEU A 78 4.71 3.39 1.60
N ARG A 79 3.58 3.64 0.91
CA ARG A 79 2.27 3.04 1.18
C ARG A 79 1.82 3.23 2.64
N LEU A 80 2.22 4.34 3.25
CA LEU A 80 1.80 4.72 4.59
C LEU A 80 0.49 5.49 4.51
N HIS A 81 -0.48 5.06 5.31
CA HIS A 81 -1.77 5.71 5.47
C HIS A 81 -1.94 6.13 6.92
N ALA A 82 -2.59 7.26 7.15
CA ALA A 82 -2.91 7.69 8.50
C ALA A 82 -3.73 6.60 9.19
N TYR A 83 -3.27 6.17 10.37
CA TYR A 83 -4.00 5.19 11.15
C TYR A 83 -5.33 5.78 11.60
N LYS A 84 -6.42 5.02 11.44
CA LYS A 84 -7.74 5.42 11.93
C LYS A 84 -7.79 5.23 13.44
N VAL A 85 -7.76 6.32 14.18
CA VAL A 85 -7.94 6.30 15.64
C VAL A 85 -9.32 5.70 15.95
N GLN A 86 -9.33 4.58 16.67
CA GLN A 86 -10.55 4.00 17.24
C GLN A 86 -10.59 4.36 18.72
N ILE A 87 -11.72 4.91 19.17
CA ILE A 87 -11.97 5.15 20.58
C ILE A 87 -12.43 3.82 21.18
N VAL A 88 -11.64 3.27 22.10
CA VAL A 88 -11.91 2.01 22.79
C VAL A 88 -12.03 2.29 24.29
N GLN A 89 -12.70 1.41 25.04
CA GLN A 89 -12.75 1.49 26.50
C GLN A 89 -11.34 1.39 27.09
N ASP A 90 -11.12 2.07 28.21
CA ASP A 90 -9.83 2.05 28.91
C ASP A 90 -9.59 0.67 29.55
N LEU A 91 -8.48 0.04 29.22
CA LEU A 91 -8.12 -1.29 29.71
C LEU A 91 -7.50 -1.17 31.11
N GLN A 92 -8.15 -1.77 32.09
CA GLN A 92 -7.61 -1.91 33.44
C GLN A 92 -6.51 -3.00 33.44
N PRO A 93 -5.55 -2.94 34.41
CA PRO A 93 -4.44 -3.90 34.46
C PRO A 93 -4.87 -5.38 34.48
N ASN A 94 -6.05 -5.67 35.04
CA ASN A 94 -6.60 -7.02 35.15
C ASN A 94 -7.48 -7.43 33.96
N ASP A 95 -7.72 -6.56 32.97
CA ASP A 95 -8.60 -6.89 31.85
C ASP A 95 -7.91 -7.85 30.87
N CYS A 96 -6.64 -7.62 30.55
CA CYS A 96 -5.86 -8.53 29.68
C CYS A 96 -5.83 -9.99 30.17
N PRO A 97 -5.46 -10.29 31.44
CA PRO A 97 -5.45 -11.67 31.92
C PRO A 97 -6.87 -12.26 31.96
N ARG A 98 -7.89 -11.50 32.37
CA ARG A 98 -9.29 -11.97 32.35
C ARG A 98 -9.78 -12.29 30.94
N CYS A 99 -9.48 -11.45 29.97
CA CYS A 99 -9.82 -11.68 28.56
C CYS A 99 -9.14 -12.95 28.03
N ALA A 100 -7.87 -13.17 28.39
CA ALA A 100 -7.14 -14.37 28.00
C ALA A 100 -7.72 -15.64 28.65
N GLU A 101 -7.97 -15.61 29.95
CA GLU A 101 -8.61 -16.72 30.69
C GLU A 101 -9.97 -17.08 30.10
N PHE A 102 -10.81 -16.07 29.85
CA PHE A 102 -12.10 -16.26 29.20
C PHE A 102 -11.97 -16.87 27.80
N ALA A 103 -11.04 -16.38 26.97
CA ALA A 103 -10.81 -16.92 25.63
C ALA A 103 -10.37 -18.39 25.69
N ILE A 104 -9.46 -18.74 26.59
CA ILE A 104 -9.00 -20.12 26.82
C ILE A 104 -10.15 -21.00 27.32
N GLU A 105 -10.97 -20.51 28.24
CA GLU A 105 -12.11 -21.24 28.76
C GLU A 105 -13.12 -21.57 27.64
N ILE A 106 -13.47 -20.58 26.82
CA ILE A 106 -14.38 -20.77 25.68
C ILE A 106 -13.78 -21.75 24.66
N LEU A 107 -12.49 -21.63 24.36
CA LEU A 107 -11.79 -22.54 23.44
C LEU A 107 -11.88 -24.00 23.92
N ASN A 108 -11.58 -24.24 25.21
CA ASN A 108 -11.67 -25.58 25.81
C ASN A 108 -13.10 -26.14 25.77
N ARG A 109 -14.11 -25.31 26.01
CA ARG A 109 -15.53 -25.73 25.93
C ARG A 109 -15.93 -26.12 24.50
N ILE A 110 -15.40 -25.40 23.50
CA ILE A 110 -15.62 -25.69 22.09
C ILE A 110 -14.96 -27.02 21.70
N ASP A 111 -13.70 -27.23 22.09
CA ASP A 111 -12.95 -28.44 21.78
C ASP A 111 -13.56 -29.69 22.40
N VAL A 112 -13.97 -29.61 23.67
CA VAL A 112 -14.69 -30.71 24.36
C VAL A 112 -16.02 -31.02 23.68
N LYS A 113 -16.77 -30.01 23.22
CA LYS A 113 -18.03 -30.22 22.51
C LYS A 113 -17.84 -30.93 21.17
N TYR A 114 -16.78 -30.61 20.42
CA TYR A 114 -16.46 -31.29 19.16
C TYR A 114 -15.95 -32.72 19.39
N LEU A 115 -15.16 -32.95 20.45
CA LEU A 115 -14.71 -34.29 20.85
C LEU A 115 -15.88 -35.19 21.29
N LEU A 116 -16.83 -34.68 22.07
CA LEU A 116 -18.01 -35.47 22.47
C LEU A 116 -18.90 -35.80 21.27
N LYS A 117 -18.98 -34.91 20.27
CA LYS A 117 -19.74 -35.14 19.04
C LYS A 117 -19.09 -36.20 18.14
N SER A 118 -17.76 -36.20 18.01
CA SER A 118 -17.06 -37.23 17.22
C SER A 118 -17.24 -38.61 17.85
N HIS A 119 -17.09 -38.75 19.18
CA HIS A 119 -17.33 -40.01 19.87
C HIS A 119 -18.78 -40.52 19.76
N SER A 120 -19.78 -39.63 19.63
CA SER A 120 -21.18 -40.01 19.43
C SER A 120 -21.56 -40.40 17.99
N LEU A 121 -20.75 -40.03 16.99
CA LEU A 121 -20.96 -40.34 15.57
C LEU A 121 -20.25 -41.63 15.12
N PHE A 122 -19.37 -42.18 15.97
CA PHE A 122 -18.69 -43.48 15.76
C PHE A 122 -19.37 -44.65 16.50
N ARG A 123 -20.65 -44.53 16.86
CA ARG A 123 -21.47 -45.61 17.42
C ARG A 123 -22.64 -45.96 16.52
#